data_AF-A0A0C5CIB7-F1
#
_entry.id   AF-A0A0C5CIB7-F1
#
_cell.length_a   1.000
_cell.length_b   1.000
_cell.length_c   1.000
_cell.angle_alpha   90.00
_cell.angle_beta   90.00
_cell.angle_gamma   90.00
#
_symmetry.space_group_name_H-M   'P 1'
#
loop_
_entity.id
_entity.type
_entity.pdbx_description
1 polymer ?
#
loop_
_entity_poly.entity_id
_entity_poly.type
_entity_poly.pdbx_seq_one_letter_code
_entity_poly.pdbx_strand_id
1 'polypeptide(L)'
;AWAEDDHMLIQNEFCDGGSVHARIQAQCLGESELKILLMHVIEGLRYIHSNDLVHMDIKPENIFSTMNPAAYKLCADPANSQHKQQPAASKDDDGMDSVYEELRSSENLVTYKIGDLGHV
;
A
#
# COMPACT_ATOMS: atom_id res chain seq x y z
N ALA A 1 18.10 1.36 -9.26
CA ALA A 1 19.04 0.30 -8.87
C ALA A 1 20.30 0.43 -9.71
N TRP A 2 21.48 0.09 -9.18
CA TRP A 2 22.75 0.10 -9.92
C TRP A 2 23.60 -1.10 -9.50
N ALA A 3 24.59 -1.45 -10.33
CA ALA A 3 25.58 -2.49 -10.01
C ALA A 3 26.90 -1.83 -9.61
N GLU A 4 27.49 -2.26 -8.49
CA GLU A 4 28.75 -1.76 -7.96
C GLU A 4 29.45 -2.89 -7.19
N ASP A 5 30.75 -3.08 -7.41
CA ASP A 5 31.58 -4.09 -6.74
C ASP A 5 30.98 -5.51 -6.73
N ASP A 6 30.45 -5.98 -7.86
CA ASP A 6 29.73 -7.27 -8.00
C ASP A 6 28.46 -7.42 -7.13
N HIS A 7 27.87 -6.30 -6.68
CA HIS A 7 26.60 -6.25 -5.95
C HIS A 7 25.55 -5.46 -6.73
N MET A 8 24.30 -5.93 -6.70
CA MET A 8 23.14 -5.17 -7.17
C MET A 8 22.55 -4.36 -6.02
N LEU A 9 22.54 -3.03 -6.15
CA LEU A 9 22.04 -2.10 -5.14
C LEU A 9 20.69 -1.53 -5.57
N ILE A 10 19.67 -1.74 -4.75
CA ILE A 10 18.30 -1.23 -4.99
C ILE A 10 18.00 -0.15 -3.95
N GLN A 11 17.78 1.08 -4.42
CA GLN A 11 17.35 2.19 -3.59
C GLN A 11 15.83 2.34 -3.67
N ASN A 12 15.17 2.16 -2.53
CA ASN A 12 13.75 2.37 -2.35
C ASN A 12 13.50 3.46 -1.31
N GLU A 13 12.25 3.89 -1.19
CA GLU A 13 11.81 4.72 -0.06
C GLU A 13 11.95 3.98 1.27
N PHE A 14 12.17 4.73 2.35
CA PHE A 14 12.29 4.18 3.69
C PHE A 14 10.91 4.13 4.37
N CYS A 15 10.53 2.96 4.87
CA CYS A 15 9.32 2.75 5.66
C CYS A 15 9.66 2.77 7.17
N ASP A 16 9.38 3.88 7.82
CA ASP A 16 9.74 4.19 9.21
C ASP A 16 8.99 3.35 10.27
N GLY A 17 7.89 2.70 9.89
CA GLY A 17 7.14 1.78 10.76
C GLY A 17 7.62 0.33 10.72
N GLY A 18 8.63 0.00 9.91
CA GLY A 18 9.17 -1.36 9.80
C GLY A 18 8.17 -2.38 9.25
N SER A 19 8.46 -3.68 9.41
CA SER A 19 7.63 -4.76 8.89
C SER A 19 6.41 -5.05 9.77
N VAL A 20 5.33 -5.55 9.16
CA VAL A 20 4.14 -6.04 9.87
C VAL A 20 4.52 -7.18 10.81
N HIS A 21 5.45 -8.06 10.40
CA HIS A 21 5.98 -9.11 11.27
C HIS A 21 6.47 -8.57 12.62
N ALA A 22 7.32 -7.54 12.60
CA ALA A 22 7.82 -6.92 13.83
C ALA A 22 6.68 -6.28 14.65
N ARG A 23 5.73 -5.64 13.96
CA ARG A 23 4.57 -4.99 14.58
C ARG A 23 3.67 -5.97 15.33
N ILE A 24 3.35 -7.12 14.73
CA ILE A 24 2.45 -8.12 15.34
C ILE A 24 3.10 -8.91 16.46
N GLN A 25 4.44 -9.03 16.47
CA GLN A 25 5.17 -9.59 17.61
C GLN A 25 5.10 -8.67 18.83
N ALA A 26 5.14 -7.35 18.62
CA ALA A 26 5.06 -6.38 19.70
C ALA A 26 3.64 -6.23 20.25
N GLN A 27 2.63 -6.18 19.37
CA GLN A 27 1.23 -5.97 19.76
C GLN A 27 0.28 -6.45 18.66
N CYS A 28 -0.82 -7.09 19.07
CA CYS A 28 -1.89 -7.49 18.16
C CYS A 28 -2.55 -6.28 17.48
N LEU A 29 -2.87 -6.41 16.19
CA LEU A 29 -3.60 -5.38 15.44
C LEU A 29 -5.07 -5.36 15.86
N GLY A 30 -5.62 -4.16 16.01
CA GLY A 30 -7.08 -4.00 16.14
C GLY A 30 -7.78 -4.30 14.82
N GLU A 31 -9.09 -4.58 14.89
CA GLU A 31 -9.88 -4.89 13.69
C GLU A 31 -9.81 -3.80 12.62
N SER A 32 -9.92 -2.52 13.02
CA SER A 32 -9.84 -1.38 12.11
C SER A 32 -8.47 -1.28 11.41
N GLU A 33 -7.37 -1.47 12.16
CA GLU A 33 -6.01 -1.45 11.62
C GLU A 33 -5.77 -2.62 10.66
N LEU A 34 -6.30 -3.81 10.99
CA LEU A 34 -6.23 -4.99 10.14
C LEU A 34 -6.99 -4.79 8.83
N LYS A 35 -8.18 -4.17 8.86
CA LYS A 35 -8.94 -3.84 7.63
C LYS A 35 -8.13 -2.92 6.71
N ILE A 36 -7.49 -1.89 7.25
CA ILE A 36 -6.62 -0.97 6.49
C ILE A 36 -5.46 -1.73 5.84
N LEU A 37 -4.78 -2.56 6.63
CA LEU A 37 -3.65 -3.36 6.16
C LEU A 37 -4.08 -4.25 4.99
N LEU A 38 -5.17 -5.02 5.17
CA LEU A 38 -5.66 -5.93 4.14
C LEU A 38 -6.08 -5.19 2.87
N MET A 39 -6.75 -4.05 3.01
CA MET A 39 -7.14 -3.21 1.87
C MET A 39 -5.93 -2.72 1.08
N HIS A 40 -4.90 -2.18 1.74
CA HIS A 40 -3.67 -1.74 1.04
C HIS A 40 -2.95 -2.91 0.35
N VAL A 41 -2.89 -4.09 0.98
CA VAL A 41 -2.28 -5.28 0.39
C VAL A 41 -3.07 -5.76 -0.82
N ILE A 42 -4.40 -5.80 -0.75
CA ILE A 42 -5.27 -6.20 -1.87
C ILE A 42 -5.10 -5.23 -3.04
N GLU A 43 -5.06 -3.91 -2.78
CA GLU A 43 -4.84 -2.90 -3.81
C GLU A 43 -3.46 -3.06 -4.47
N GLY A 44 -2.41 -3.27 -3.66
CA GLY A 44 -1.07 -3.54 -4.17
C GLY A 44 -1.00 -4.81 -5.02
N LEU A 45 -1.67 -5.88 -4.59
CA LEU A 45 -1.77 -7.12 -5.36
C LEU A 45 -2.55 -6.95 -6.66
N ARG A 46 -3.67 -6.21 -6.63
CA ARG A 46 -4.42 -5.86 -7.84
C ARG A 46 -3.52 -5.14 -8.85
N TYR A 47 -2.73 -4.18 -8.39
CA TYR A 47 -1.74 -3.50 -9.23
C TYR A 47 -0.69 -4.47 -9.81
N ILE A 48 -0.08 -5.31 -8.97
CA ILE A 48 0.91 -6.31 -9.41
C ILE A 48 0.31 -7.24 -10.47
N HIS A 49 -0.88 -7.78 -10.22
CA HIS A 49 -1.56 -8.69 -11.15
C HIS A 49 -1.99 -8.01 -12.45
N SER A 50 -2.32 -6.70 -12.42
CA SER A 50 -2.61 -5.93 -13.64
C SER A 50 -1.41 -5.77 -14.58
N ASN A 51 -0.20 -6.05 -14.08
CA ASN A 51 1.04 -6.06 -14.86
C ASN A 51 1.48 -7.49 -15.23
N ASP A 52 0.58 -8.49 -15.17
CA ASP A 52 0.86 -9.90 -15.44
C ASP A 52 1.99 -10.50 -14.57
N LEU A 53 2.19 -9.95 -13.37
CA LEU A 53 3.15 -10.42 -12.39
C LEU A 53 2.44 -11.13 -11.22
N VAL A 54 3.13 -12.07 -10.59
CA VAL A 54 2.70 -12.70 -9.34
C VAL A 54 3.77 -12.43 -8.29
N HIS A 55 3.38 -11.92 -7.11
CA HIS A 55 4.34 -11.60 -6.06
C HIS A 55 5.06 -12.83 -5.49
N MET A 56 4.34 -13.96 -5.36
CA MET A 56 4.81 -15.27 -4.86
C MET A 56 5.31 -15.34 -3.40
N ASP A 57 5.66 -14.22 -2.76
CA ASP A 57 6.15 -14.21 -1.37
C ASP A 57 5.41 -13.21 -0.46
N ILE A 58 4.07 -13.28 -0.47
CA ILE A 58 3.24 -12.46 0.42
C ILE A 58 3.24 -13.05 1.83
N LYS A 59 3.86 -12.32 2.75
CA LYS A 59 3.97 -12.66 4.17
C LYS A 59 4.21 -11.38 5.00
N PRO A 60 3.94 -11.38 6.32
CA PRO A 60 4.10 -10.20 7.17
C PRO A 60 5.50 -9.56 7.16
N GLU A 61 6.54 -10.33 6.85
CA GLU A 61 7.92 -9.89 6.76
C GLU A 61 8.15 -8.95 5.55
N ASN A 62 7.37 -9.14 4.50
CA ASN A 62 7.46 -8.39 3.24
C ASN A 62 6.39 -7.30 3.11
N ILE A 63 5.68 -6.97 4.19
CA ILE A 63 4.73 -5.86 4.23
C ILE A 63 5.27 -4.84 5.22
N PHE A 64 5.47 -3.61 4.76
CA PHE A 64 6.08 -2.53 5.54
C PHE A 64 5.05 -1.44 5.84
N SER A 65 5.17 -0.80 6.99
CA SER A 65 4.32 0.32 7.39
C SER A 65 5.08 1.63 7.37
N THR A 66 4.43 2.71 6.97
CA THR A 66 4.98 4.06 7.05
C THR A 66 3.92 5.05 7.47
N MET A 67 4.29 6.00 8.32
CA MET A 67 3.43 7.12 8.66
C MET A 67 3.63 8.22 7.62
N ASN A 68 2.62 8.45 6.78
CA ASN A 68 2.67 9.53 5.81
C ASN A 68 1.78 10.70 6.27
N PRO A 69 2.32 11.68 7.00
CA PRO A 69 1.58 12.88 7.36
C PRO A 69 1.27 13.78 6.15
N ALA A 70 1.74 13.47 4.94
CA ALA A 70 1.51 14.26 3.71
C ALA A 70 0.39 13.72 2.80
N ALA A 71 -0.08 12.49 3.00
CA ALA A 71 -1.21 11.94 2.23
C ALA A 71 -2.52 12.74 2.41
N TYR A 72 -2.64 13.50 3.51
CA TYR A 72 -3.75 14.45 3.73
C TYR A 72 -3.88 15.52 2.65
N LYS A 73 -2.78 15.96 2.03
CA LYS A 73 -2.77 17.12 1.12
C LYS A 73 -3.18 16.81 -0.32
N LEU A 74 -3.05 15.56 -0.76
CA LEU A 74 -3.40 15.19 -2.13
C LEU A 74 -4.90 14.87 -2.30
N CYS A 75 -5.60 14.59 -1.20
CA CYS A 75 -7.04 14.25 -1.22
C CYS A 75 -7.94 15.38 -0.67
N ALA A 76 -7.37 16.39 0.01
CA ALA A 76 -8.12 17.46 0.67
C ALA A 76 -8.27 18.76 -0.16
N ASP A 77 -7.85 18.78 -1.42
CA ASP A 77 -8.12 19.90 -2.33
C ASP A 77 -9.38 19.62 -3.19
N PRO A 78 -10.56 20.15 -2.83
CA PRO A 78 -11.78 20.00 -3.65
C PRO A 78 -11.71 20.79 -4.98
N ALA A 79 -10.62 21.52 -5.24
CA ALA A 79 -10.50 22.49 -6.32
C ALA A 79 -9.95 21.94 -7.65
N ASN A 80 -9.49 20.68 -7.73
CA ASN A 80 -8.97 20.13 -8.99
C ASN A 80 -9.77 18.93 -9.53
N SER A 81 -11.09 18.98 -9.33
CA SER A 81 -12.07 18.12 -9.99
C SER A 81 -12.23 18.49 -11.47
N GLN A 82 -11.13 18.52 -12.24
CA GLN A 82 -11.21 18.43 -13.69
C GLN A 82 -11.15 16.96 -14.09
N HIS A 83 -12.36 16.44 -14.31
CA HIS A 83 -12.72 15.20 -14.97
C HIS A 83 -11.73 14.81 -16.09
N LYS A 84 -10.68 14.06 -15.75
CA LYS A 84 -9.90 13.32 -16.75
C LYS A 84 -10.49 11.92 -16.81
N GLN A 85 -11.39 11.73 -17.77
CA GLN A 85 -12.01 10.43 -18.06
C GLN A 85 -10.89 9.40 -18.28
N GLN A 86 -10.72 8.49 -17.32
CA GLN A 86 -9.97 7.25 -17.53
C GLN A 86 -10.87 6.26 -18.29
N PRO A 87 -10.31 5.45 -19.20
CA PRO A 87 -11.10 4.52 -20.00
C PRO A 87 -11.71 3.45 -19.08
N ALA A 88 -12.92 3.04 -19.43
CA ALA A 88 -13.74 2.10 -18.67
C ALA A 88 -13.04 0.75 -18.42
N ALA A 89 -12.42 0.59 -17.25
CA ALA A 89 -12.30 -0.71 -16.62
C ALA A 89 -13.63 -1.02 -15.92
N SER A 90 -14.06 -2.28 -15.99
CA SER A 90 -15.33 -2.76 -15.42
C SER A 90 -15.51 -2.23 -14.00
N LYS A 91 -16.65 -1.57 -13.75
CA LYS A 91 -17.13 -1.35 -12.39
C LYS A 91 -17.62 -2.69 -11.87
N ASP A 92 -16.68 -3.51 -11.45
CA ASP A 92 -16.97 -4.60 -10.54
C ASP A 92 -17.16 -3.91 -9.19
N ASP A 93 -18.42 -3.81 -8.75
CA ASP A 93 -18.80 -3.37 -7.41
C ASP A 93 -18.19 -4.37 -6.42
N ASP A 94 -16.98 -4.05 -5.94
CA ASP A 94 -16.24 -4.86 -4.99
C ASP A 94 -16.75 -4.69 -3.55
N GLY A 95 -17.79 -3.85 -3.36
CA GLY A 95 -18.41 -3.59 -2.06
C GLY A 95 -17.49 -2.91 -1.05
N MET A 96 -16.33 -2.39 -1.48
CA MET A 96 -15.34 -1.78 -0.56
C MET A 96 -15.43 -0.26 -0.48
N ASP A 97 -16.27 0.39 -1.29
CA ASP A 97 -16.47 1.84 -1.33
C ASP A 97 -16.72 2.47 0.05
N SER A 98 -17.53 1.84 0.90
CA SER A 98 -17.80 2.36 2.25
C SER A 98 -16.59 2.27 3.18
N VAL A 99 -15.73 1.25 2.98
CA VAL A 99 -14.50 1.08 3.76
C VAL A 99 -13.49 2.15 3.36
N TYR A 100 -13.36 2.45 2.06
CA TYR A 100 -12.49 3.53 1.58
C TYR A 100 -12.85 4.91 2.17
N GLU A 101 -14.15 5.22 2.29
CA GLU A 101 -14.61 6.50 2.86
C GLU A 101 -14.39 6.61 4.38
N GLU A 102 -14.61 5.54 5.14
CA GLU A 102 -14.36 5.51 6.59
C GLU A 102 -12.87 5.78 6.91
N LEU A 103 -11.97 5.27 6.06
CA LEU A 103 -10.52 5.38 6.25
C LEU A 103 -9.97 6.76 5.94
N ARG A 104 -10.54 7.46 4.94
CA ARG A 104 -10.20 8.86 4.65
C ARG A 104 -10.44 9.79 5.83
N SER A 105 -11.33 9.42 6.74
CA SER A 105 -11.66 10.21 7.93
C SER A 105 -10.72 9.98 9.12
N SER A 106 -9.83 8.97 9.09
CA SER A 106 -8.97 8.65 10.23
C SER A 106 -7.68 9.49 10.24
N GLU A 107 -7.50 10.33 11.27
CA GLU A 107 -6.44 11.36 11.37
C GLU A 107 -5.00 10.82 11.59
N ASN A 108 -4.76 9.50 11.55
CA ASN A 108 -3.43 8.90 11.69
C ASN A 108 -3.20 7.81 10.62
N LEU A 109 -3.10 8.22 9.36
CA LEU A 109 -3.10 7.29 8.24
C LEU A 109 -1.75 6.56 8.09
N VAL A 110 -1.67 5.37 8.69
CA VAL A 110 -0.61 4.40 8.41
C VAL A 110 -0.83 3.84 7.00
N THR A 111 0.19 3.90 6.15
CA THR A 111 0.19 3.26 4.83
C THR A 111 0.96 1.96 4.91
N TYR A 112 0.42 0.90 4.31
CA TYR A 112 1.10 -0.40 4.21
C TYR A 112 1.56 -0.63 2.77
N LYS A 113 2.80 -1.07 2.59
CA LYS A 113 3.44 -1.24 1.29
C LYS A 113 3.98 -2.67 1.14
N ILE A 114 3.78 -3.25 -0.02
CA ILE A 114 4.35 -4.56 -0.38
C ILE A 114 5.81 -4.34 -0.79
N GLY A 115 6.74 -5.00 -0.11
CA GLY A 115 8.17 -5.02 -0.42
C GLY A 115 8.58 -6.25 -1.22
N ASP A 116 9.89 -6.48 -1.33
CA ASP A 116 10.46 -7.72 -1.88
C ASP A 116 9.99 -8.12 -3.30
N LEU A 117 9.89 -7.14 -4.19
CA LEU A 117 9.64 -7.35 -5.62
C LEU A 117 10.87 -7.88 -6.38
N GLY A 118 11.87 -8.41 -5.66
CA GLY A 118 13.23 -8.65 -6.14
C GLY A 118 13.59 -10.12 -6.28
N HIS A 119 12.83 -10.89 -7.05
CA HIS A 119 13.27 -12.21 -7.53
C HIS A 119 12.93 -12.37 -9.01
N VAL A 120 13.83 -11.88 -9.87
CA VAL A 120 13.95 -12.32 -11.27
C VAL A 120 15.41 -12.60 -11.56
#